data_AF-A0A2P5XXA5-F1
#
_entry.id   AF-A0A2P5XXA5-F1
#
_cell.length_a   1.000
_cell.length_b   1.000
_cell.length_c   1.000
_cell.angle_alpha   90.00
_cell.angle_beta   90.00
_cell.angle_gamma   90.00
#
_symmetry.space_group_name_H-M   'P 1'
#
loop_
_entity.id
_entity.type
_entity.pdbx_description
1 polymer ?
#
loop_
_entity_poly.entity_id
_entity_poly.type
_entity_poly.pdbx_seq_one_letter_code
_entity_poly.pdbx_strand_id
1 'polypeptide(L)'
;MKFGKRLKQQIEESLPAWRDKFLSYKELKKLVRLISSAESCVEYGKADVEAEFVHLLNNEIDKFNVFFMEQEEDFIIRHKELQQRIKRVIETWGPNGTKPSEAEYKDEMAKIRKDIVNFHGEMVLLVNYSNINYTGLAKILKKYDKRTGGLLRLPFIQKVLQQPFFITDLVSKLVKECENIIDEVFPEQREAITVAGKGIFRNTVAALLSMQEIRRGSSTYGHFSLPPMDLPDSDLIHSFQLNSPIPIV
;
A
#
# COMPACT_ATOMS: atom_id res chain seq x y z
N MET A 1 20.99 5.93 -4.85
CA MET A 1 21.41 4.51 -4.70
C MET A 1 20.61 3.72 -3.65
N LYS A 2 19.90 4.35 -2.70
CA LYS A 2 19.27 3.67 -1.55
C LYS A 2 17.94 2.93 -1.84
N PHE A 3 17.18 3.32 -2.88
CA PHE A 3 15.83 2.79 -3.11
C PHE A 3 15.74 1.27 -3.23
N GLY A 4 16.61 0.61 -4.01
CA GLY A 4 16.53 -0.84 -4.18
C GLY A 4 16.75 -1.63 -2.88
N LYS A 5 17.58 -1.11 -1.96
CA LYS A 5 17.75 -1.71 -0.62
C LYS A 5 16.50 -1.51 0.23
N ARG A 6 15.92 -0.30 0.19
CA ARG A 6 14.68 0.04 0.91
C ARG A 6 13.49 -0.78 0.43
N LEU A 7 13.32 -0.92 -0.88
CA LEU A 7 12.27 -1.76 -1.46
C LEU A 7 12.41 -3.21 -0.99
N LYS A 8 13.63 -3.75 -0.97
CA LYS A 8 13.87 -5.11 -0.46
C LYS A 8 13.47 -5.24 1.01
N GLN A 9 13.88 -4.30 1.86
CA GLN A 9 13.50 -4.28 3.27
C GLN A 9 11.99 -4.22 3.44
N GLN A 10 11.30 -3.35 2.69
CA GLN A 10 9.86 -3.23 2.79
C GLN A 10 9.13 -4.51 2.32
N ILE A 11 9.64 -5.20 1.29
CA ILE A 11 9.12 -6.51 0.88
C ILE A 11 9.33 -7.55 2.00
N GLU A 12 10.46 -7.54 2.69
CA GLU A 12 10.70 -8.44 3.83
C GLU A 12 9.74 -8.15 5.00
N GLU A 13 9.43 -6.88 5.22
CA GLU A 13 8.52 -6.38 6.24
C GLU A 13 7.03 -6.42 5.81
N SER A 14 6.71 -6.81 4.57
CA SER A 14 5.32 -6.95 4.10
C SER A 14 4.75 -8.35 4.40
N LEU A 15 3.45 -8.53 4.12
CA LEU A 15 2.79 -9.82 4.28
C LEU A 15 3.46 -10.85 3.36
N PRO A 16 3.80 -12.07 3.86
CA PRO A 16 4.50 -13.08 3.07
C PRO A 16 3.85 -13.37 1.71
N ALA A 17 2.51 -13.41 1.66
CA ALA A 17 1.74 -13.67 0.45
C ALA A 17 1.80 -12.53 -0.59
N TRP A 18 2.27 -11.34 -0.22
CA TRP A 18 2.32 -10.17 -1.12
C TRP A 18 3.72 -9.96 -1.70
N ARG A 19 4.73 -10.67 -1.21
CA ARG A 19 6.15 -10.37 -1.49
C ARG A 19 6.53 -10.50 -2.97
N ASP A 20 6.01 -11.53 -3.63
CA ASP A 20 6.21 -11.79 -5.07
C ASP A 20 5.41 -10.83 -5.96
N LYS A 21 4.42 -10.13 -5.39
CA LYS A 21 3.57 -9.18 -6.10
C LYS A 21 4.23 -7.80 -6.25
N PHE A 22 5.31 -7.50 -5.54
CA PHE A 22 6.03 -6.23 -5.69
C PHE A 22 6.88 -6.16 -6.97
N LEU A 23 7.25 -4.95 -7.34
CA LEU A 23 8.09 -4.66 -8.50
C LEU A 23 9.41 -5.45 -8.48
N SER A 24 9.67 -6.16 -9.57
CA SER A 24 10.94 -6.86 -9.87
C SER A 24 12.07 -5.88 -10.22
N TYR A 25 12.31 -4.89 -9.36
CA TYR A 25 13.21 -3.75 -9.61
C TYR A 25 14.65 -4.17 -9.88
N LYS A 26 15.08 -5.31 -9.32
CA LYS A 26 16.43 -5.85 -9.55
C LYS A 26 16.61 -6.30 -11.00
N GLU A 27 15.63 -7.01 -11.57
CA GLU A 27 15.67 -7.55 -12.93
C GLU A 27 15.57 -6.42 -13.96
N LEU A 28 14.61 -5.49 -13.78
CA LEU A 28 14.53 -4.29 -14.62
C LEU A 28 15.84 -3.47 -14.60
N LYS A 29 16.49 -3.36 -13.44
CA LYS A 29 17.79 -2.67 -13.33
C LYS A 29 18.93 -3.43 -14.04
N LYS A 30 18.83 -4.75 -14.24
CA LYS A 30 19.80 -5.49 -15.06
C LYS A 30 19.59 -5.16 -16.54
N LEU A 31 18.35 -5.20 -17.02
CA LEU A 31 18.02 -4.85 -18.41
C LEU A 31 18.48 -3.43 -18.77
N VAL A 32 18.20 -2.42 -17.93
CA VAL A 32 18.70 -1.05 -18.16
C VAL A 32 20.23 -0.97 -18.25
N ARG A 33 20.95 -1.81 -17.49
CA ARG A 33 22.42 -1.86 -17.57
C ARG A 33 22.90 -2.50 -18.87
N LEU A 34 22.23 -3.55 -19.33
CA LEU A 34 22.54 -4.20 -20.60
C LEU A 34 22.33 -3.24 -21.77
N ILE A 35 21.19 -2.55 -21.82
CA ILE A 35 20.88 -1.55 -22.87
C ILE A 35 21.93 -0.43 -22.89
N SER A 36 22.31 0.08 -21.72
CA SER A 36 23.33 1.14 -21.59
C SER A 36 24.75 0.67 -21.94
N SER A 37 25.04 -0.63 -21.84
CA SER A 37 26.37 -1.18 -22.19
C SER A 37 26.46 -1.60 -23.65
N ALA A 38 25.32 -1.93 -24.27
CA ALA A 38 25.19 -2.32 -25.66
C ALA A 38 25.46 -1.17 -26.65
N GLU A 39 25.68 0.07 -26.20
CA GLU A 39 26.13 1.19 -27.06
C GLU A 39 27.45 0.92 -27.81
N SER A 40 28.21 -0.11 -27.39
CA SER A 40 29.49 -0.51 -27.96
C SER A 40 29.43 -1.76 -28.86
N CYS A 41 28.26 -2.40 -29.04
CA CYS A 41 28.09 -3.60 -29.86
C CYS A 41 26.84 -3.51 -30.73
N VAL A 42 26.87 -4.22 -31.86
CA VAL A 42 25.91 -4.24 -33.00
C VAL A 42 24.46 -3.84 -32.64
N GLU A 43 23.93 -2.85 -33.37
CA GLU A 43 22.63 -2.18 -33.17
C GLU A 43 21.43 -3.13 -32.99
N TYR A 44 21.46 -4.30 -33.64
CA TYR A 44 20.41 -5.32 -33.56
C TYR A 44 20.16 -5.84 -32.14
N GLY A 45 21.21 -6.05 -31.34
CA GLY A 45 21.05 -6.60 -29.97
C GLY A 45 20.48 -5.59 -28.97
N LYS A 46 20.61 -4.29 -29.24
CA LYS A 46 20.10 -3.24 -28.34
C LYS A 46 18.57 -3.16 -28.37
N ALA A 47 17.99 -3.26 -29.57
CA ALA A 47 16.54 -3.20 -29.76
C ALA A 47 15.82 -4.37 -29.07
N ASP A 48 16.39 -5.58 -29.16
CA ASP A 48 15.81 -6.77 -28.52
C ASP A 48 15.75 -6.65 -26.99
N VAL A 49 16.84 -6.17 -26.37
CA VAL A 49 16.90 -5.98 -24.90
C VAL A 49 15.97 -4.84 -24.45
N GLU A 50 15.83 -3.80 -25.27
CA GLU A 50 14.87 -2.73 -25.00
C GLU A 50 13.42 -3.21 -25.08
N ALA A 51 13.10 -4.03 -26.09
CA ALA A 51 11.79 -4.69 -26.20
C ALA A 51 11.53 -5.60 -24.99
N GLU A 52 12.53 -6.34 -24.52
CA GLU A 52 12.44 -7.15 -23.30
C GLU A 52 12.17 -6.28 -22.06
N PHE A 53 12.84 -5.13 -21.93
CA PHE A 53 12.60 -4.19 -20.83
C PHE A 53 11.16 -3.64 -20.83
N VAL A 54 10.66 -3.25 -22.01
CA VAL A 54 9.28 -2.76 -22.19
C VAL A 54 8.28 -3.88 -21.90
N HIS A 55 8.54 -5.09 -22.36
CA HIS A 55 7.70 -6.26 -22.09
C HIS A 55 7.63 -6.55 -20.59
N LEU A 56 8.76 -6.58 -19.90
CA LEU A 56 8.81 -6.80 -18.45
C LEU A 56 8.09 -5.69 -17.67
N LEU A 57 8.20 -4.42 -18.10
CA LEU A 57 7.46 -3.32 -17.47
C LEU A 57 5.94 -3.52 -17.56
N ASN A 58 5.44 -3.92 -18.73
CA ASN A 58 4.01 -4.19 -18.92
C ASN A 58 3.55 -5.38 -18.08
N ASN A 59 4.31 -6.48 -18.07
CA ASN A 59 4.00 -7.65 -17.23
C ASN A 59 3.95 -7.30 -15.74
N GLU A 60 4.85 -6.44 -15.27
CA GLU A 60 4.84 -5.96 -13.89
C GLU A 60 3.60 -5.11 -13.58
N ILE A 61 3.17 -4.25 -14.50
CA ILE A 61 1.92 -3.47 -14.37
C ILE A 61 0.70 -4.40 -14.33
N ASP A 62 0.62 -5.37 -15.24
CA ASP A 62 -0.47 -6.34 -15.29
C ASP A 62 -0.53 -7.17 -14.00
N LYS A 63 0.62 -7.60 -13.48
CA LYS A 63 0.73 -8.27 -12.17
C LYS A 63 0.17 -7.41 -11.05
N PHE A 64 0.50 -6.11 -11.01
CA PHE A 64 -0.01 -5.20 -9.99
C PHE A 64 -1.52 -5.03 -10.10
N ASN A 65 -2.05 -4.90 -11.31
CA ASN A 65 -3.48 -4.77 -11.56
C ASN A 65 -4.25 -6.00 -11.10
N VAL A 66 -3.81 -7.19 -11.51
CA VAL A 66 -4.46 -8.45 -11.09
C VAL A 66 -4.48 -8.56 -9.57
N PHE A 67 -3.33 -8.41 -8.93
CA PHE A 67 -3.25 -8.50 -7.48
C PHE A 67 -4.10 -7.44 -6.77
N PHE A 68 -4.05 -6.18 -7.22
CA PHE A 68 -4.79 -5.10 -6.58
C PHE A 68 -6.30 -5.30 -6.68
N MET A 69 -6.80 -5.67 -7.87
CA MET A 69 -8.23 -5.91 -8.08
C MET A 69 -8.74 -7.10 -7.26
N GLU A 70 -7.97 -8.19 -7.17
CA GLU A 70 -8.32 -9.34 -6.32
C GLU A 70 -8.44 -8.94 -4.83
N GLN A 71 -7.50 -8.13 -4.32
CA GLN A 71 -7.56 -7.66 -2.95
C GLN A 71 -8.69 -6.66 -2.71
N GLU A 72 -8.94 -5.75 -3.65
CA GLU A 72 -10.04 -4.79 -3.58
C GLU A 72 -11.41 -5.51 -3.53
N GLU A 73 -11.60 -6.55 -4.34
CA GLU A 73 -12.82 -7.37 -4.32
C GLU A 73 -13.00 -8.09 -2.98
N ASP A 74 -11.95 -8.74 -2.46
CA ASP A 74 -11.97 -9.37 -1.13
C ASP A 74 -12.37 -8.37 -0.03
N PHE A 75 -11.82 -7.15 -0.09
CA PHE A 75 -12.14 -6.12 0.88
C PHE A 75 -13.59 -5.67 0.81
N ILE A 76 -14.17 -5.53 -0.38
CA ILE A 76 -15.59 -5.19 -0.53
C ILE A 76 -16.48 -6.28 0.11
N ILE A 77 -16.14 -7.54 -0.09
CA ILE A 77 -16.89 -8.68 0.46
C ILE A 77 -16.77 -8.69 1.98
N ARG A 78 -15.54 -8.68 2.52
CA ARG A 78 -15.28 -8.71 3.97
C ARG A 78 -15.89 -7.51 4.69
N HIS A 79 -15.87 -6.33 4.09
CA HIS A 79 -16.50 -5.14 4.65
C HIS A 79 -18.02 -5.36 4.85
N LYS A 80 -18.71 -5.89 3.84
CA LYS A 80 -20.15 -6.20 3.93
C LYS A 80 -20.44 -7.25 4.99
N GLU A 81 -19.65 -8.32 5.05
CA GLU A 81 -19.80 -9.38 6.05
C GLU A 81 -19.62 -8.85 7.48
N LEU A 82 -18.64 -7.95 7.67
CA LEU A 82 -18.36 -7.32 8.95
C LEU A 82 -19.51 -6.43 9.41
N GLN A 83 -20.05 -5.59 8.52
CA GLN A 83 -21.24 -4.77 8.81
C GLN A 83 -22.45 -5.64 9.20
N GLN A 84 -22.67 -6.74 8.48
CA GLN A 84 -23.75 -7.69 8.82
C GLN A 84 -23.52 -8.36 10.17
N ARG A 85 -22.28 -8.73 10.49
CA ARG A 85 -21.93 -9.33 11.79
C ARG A 85 -22.21 -8.35 12.93
N ILE A 86 -21.79 -7.09 12.80
CA ILE A 86 -22.06 -6.03 13.78
C ILE A 86 -23.57 -5.91 14.03
N LYS A 87 -24.34 -5.78 12.94
CA LYS A 87 -25.80 -5.67 13.02
C LYS A 87 -26.43 -6.86 13.76
N ARG A 88 -26.03 -8.09 13.41
CA ARG A 88 -26.53 -9.31 14.07
C ARG A 88 -26.22 -9.32 15.58
N VAL A 89 -25.02 -8.91 15.98
CA VAL A 89 -24.63 -8.88 17.40
C VAL A 89 -25.48 -7.86 18.17
N ILE A 90 -25.68 -6.67 17.61
CA ILE A 90 -26.52 -5.61 18.21
C ILE A 90 -27.98 -6.07 18.34
N GLU A 91 -28.56 -6.65 17.28
CA GLU A 91 -29.95 -7.11 17.26
C GLU A 91 -30.21 -8.36 18.12
N THR A 92 -29.17 -9.16 18.38
CA THR A 92 -29.32 -10.37 19.20
C THR A 92 -29.05 -10.08 20.66
N TRP A 93 -27.86 -9.58 20.99
CA TRP A 93 -27.38 -9.47 22.38
C TRP A 93 -27.32 -8.04 22.91
N GLY A 94 -27.52 -7.03 22.05
CA GLY A 94 -27.52 -5.63 22.46
C GLY A 94 -28.65 -5.29 23.45
N PRO A 95 -28.65 -4.07 24.02
CA PRO A 95 -29.59 -3.67 25.07
C PRO A 95 -31.07 -3.83 24.69
N ASN A 96 -31.40 -3.66 23.40
CA ASN A 96 -32.75 -3.81 22.85
C ASN A 96 -32.87 -5.04 21.91
N GLY A 97 -31.99 -6.02 22.08
CA GLY A 97 -31.91 -7.20 21.24
C GLY A 97 -32.98 -8.26 21.53
N THR A 98 -33.05 -9.28 20.69
CA THR A 98 -33.97 -10.43 20.86
C THR A 98 -33.60 -11.34 22.03
N LYS A 99 -32.31 -11.37 22.42
CA LYS A 99 -31.76 -12.12 23.55
C LYS A 99 -30.69 -11.28 24.28
N PRO A 100 -31.07 -10.18 24.95
CA PRO A 100 -30.12 -9.26 25.57
C PRO A 100 -29.18 -9.99 26.54
N SER A 101 -27.88 -9.84 26.35
CA SER A 101 -26.86 -10.41 27.22
C SER A 101 -25.61 -9.54 27.16
N GLU A 102 -25.34 -8.83 28.25
CA GLU A 102 -24.20 -7.92 28.33
C GLU A 102 -22.86 -8.65 28.15
N ALA A 103 -22.74 -9.85 28.73
CA ALA A 103 -21.52 -10.66 28.64
C ALA A 103 -21.24 -11.10 27.19
N GLU A 104 -22.25 -11.66 26.50
CA GLU A 104 -22.13 -12.12 25.11
C GLU A 104 -21.90 -10.95 24.15
N TYR A 105 -22.64 -9.85 24.35
CA TYR A 105 -22.46 -8.63 23.57
C TYR A 105 -21.03 -8.11 23.70
N LYS A 106 -20.53 -7.94 24.92
CA LYS A 106 -19.17 -7.42 25.15
C LYS A 106 -18.09 -8.32 24.56
N ASP A 107 -18.23 -9.64 24.69
CA ASP A 107 -17.26 -10.61 24.15
C ASP A 107 -17.22 -10.58 22.61
N GLU A 108 -18.38 -10.66 21.94
CA GLU A 108 -18.45 -10.61 20.48
C GLU A 108 -18.02 -9.26 19.91
N MET A 109 -18.38 -8.16 20.57
CA MET A 109 -17.96 -6.83 20.16
C MET A 109 -16.44 -6.63 20.31
N ALA A 110 -15.80 -7.24 21.32
CA ALA A 110 -14.35 -7.24 21.44
C ALA A 110 -13.66 -8.01 20.31
N LYS A 111 -14.22 -9.15 19.88
CA LYS A 111 -13.73 -9.91 18.70
C LYS A 111 -13.88 -9.10 17.42
N ILE A 112 -15.05 -8.53 17.19
CA ILE A 112 -15.34 -7.65 16.04
C ILE A 112 -14.35 -6.49 15.99
N ARG A 113 -14.07 -5.84 17.12
CA ARG A 113 -13.08 -4.75 17.18
C ARG A 113 -11.72 -5.18 16.65
N LYS A 114 -11.22 -6.31 17.15
CA LYS A 114 -9.93 -6.87 16.72
C LYS A 114 -9.93 -7.14 15.22
N ASP A 115 -11.02 -7.68 14.69
CA ASP A 115 -11.17 -8.00 13.27
C ASP A 115 -11.19 -6.72 12.42
N ILE A 116 -11.92 -5.67 12.83
CA ILE A 116 -11.96 -4.37 12.12
C ILE A 116 -10.56 -3.73 12.10
N VAL A 117 -9.83 -3.73 13.22
CA VAL A 117 -8.49 -3.13 13.29
C VAL A 117 -7.51 -3.86 12.37
N ASN A 118 -7.54 -5.19 12.34
CA ASN A 118 -6.70 -5.97 11.43
C ASN A 118 -7.08 -5.70 9.97
N PHE A 119 -8.37 -5.69 9.66
CA PHE A 119 -8.89 -5.44 8.33
C PHE A 119 -8.54 -4.03 7.81
N HIS A 120 -8.67 -3.00 8.65
CA HIS A 120 -8.20 -1.64 8.37
C HIS A 120 -6.70 -1.63 8.04
N GLY A 121 -5.88 -2.31 8.85
CA GLY A 121 -4.45 -2.42 8.62
C GLY A 121 -4.08 -3.08 7.29
N GLU A 122 -4.82 -4.11 6.86
CA GLU A 122 -4.66 -4.76 5.55
C GLU A 122 -4.98 -3.80 4.39
N MET A 123 -6.06 -3.03 4.49
CA MET A 123 -6.41 -2.03 3.47
C MET A 123 -5.35 -0.93 3.36
N VAL A 124 -4.84 -0.43 4.48
CA VAL A 124 -3.73 0.55 4.50
C VAL A 124 -2.47 -0.03 3.85
N LEU A 125 -2.18 -1.32 4.09
CA LEU A 125 -1.07 -2.01 3.43
C LEU A 125 -1.25 -2.04 1.90
N LEU A 126 -2.47 -2.23 1.39
CA LEU A 126 -2.74 -2.25 -0.06
C LEU A 126 -2.55 -0.86 -0.70
N VAL A 127 -3.03 0.20 -0.05
CA VAL A 127 -2.78 1.59 -0.48
C VAL A 127 -1.27 1.87 -0.51
N ASN A 128 -0.54 1.41 0.50
CA ASN A 128 0.91 1.53 0.54
C ASN A 128 1.60 0.70 -0.56
N TYR A 129 1.12 -0.51 -0.84
CA TYR A 129 1.60 -1.35 -1.94
C TYR A 129 1.52 -0.62 -3.28
N SER A 130 0.38 0.01 -3.59
CA SER A 130 0.20 0.85 -4.78
C SER A 130 1.29 1.94 -4.88
N ASN A 131 1.44 2.71 -3.80
CA ASN A 131 2.40 3.80 -3.70
C ASN A 131 3.86 3.36 -3.94
N ILE A 132 4.26 2.23 -3.36
CA ILE A 132 5.63 1.71 -3.48
C ILE A 132 5.91 1.22 -4.91
N ASN A 133 4.96 0.50 -5.52
CA ASN A 133 5.12 0.01 -6.87
C ASN A 133 5.13 1.15 -7.89
N TYR A 134 4.24 2.14 -7.75
CA TYR A 134 4.29 3.38 -8.54
C TYR A 134 5.65 4.09 -8.40
N THR A 135 6.13 4.24 -7.17
CA THR A 135 7.45 4.83 -6.91
C THR A 135 8.57 4.06 -7.59
N GLY A 136 8.50 2.73 -7.56
CA GLY A 136 9.44 1.83 -8.21
C GLY A 136 9.45 2.03 -9.73
N LEU A 137 8.28 2.08 -10.37
CA LEU A 137 8.10 2.36 -11.79
C LEU A 137 8.69 3.72 -12.17
N ALA A 138 8.33 4.78 -11.45
CA ALA A 138 8.86 6.11 -11.70
C ALA A 138 10.39 6.17 -11.58
N LYS A 139 10.98 5.47 -10.60
CA LYS A 139 12.43 5.44 -10.40
C LYS A 139 13.16 4.60 -11.44
N ILE A 140 12.60 3.49 -11.91
CA ILE A 140 13.23 2.66 -12.93
C ILE A 140 13.14 3.31 -14.32
N LEU A 141 12.00 3.93 -14.65
CA LEU A 141 11.83 4.71 -15.87
C LEU A 141 12.79 5.91 -15.91
N LYS A 142 12.87 6.69 -14.82
CA LYS A 142 13.87 7.77 -14.70
C LYS A 142 15.31 7.25 -14.86
N LYS A 143 15.58 6.03 -14.40
CA LYS A 143 16.90 5.42 -14.56
C LYS A 143 17.17 5.04 -16.01
N TYR A 144 16.18 4.47 -16.70
CA TYR A 144 16.25 4.13 -18.12
C TYR A 144 16.59 5.39 -18.93
N ASP A 145 15.76 6.45 -18.87
CA ASP A 145 15.96 7.69 -19.64
C ASP A 145 17.36 8.29 -19.40
N LYS A 146 17.79 8.33 -18.13
CA LYS A 146 19.11 8.89 -17.77
C LYS A 146 20.29 8.07 -18.30
N ARG A 147 20.12 6.77 -18.54
CA ARG A 147 21.20 5.84 -18.90
C ARG A 147 21.25 5.55 -20.39
N THR A 148 20.13 5.63 -21.08
CA THR A 148 20.03 5.28 -22.50
C THR A 148 19.78 6.49 -23.39
N GLY A 149 19.45 7.65 -22.81
CA GLY A 149 19.02 8.84 -23.56
C GLY A 149 17.58 8.73 -24.11
N GLY A 150 16.89 7.62 -23.85
CA GLY A 150 15.51 7.43 -24.28
C GLY A 150 14.50 8.29 -23.51
N LEU A 151 13.25 8.27 -23.96
CA LEU A 151 12.16 9.10 -23.44
C LEU A 151 10.93 8.26 -23.06
N LEU A 152 11.15 7.13 -22.39
CA LEU A 152 10.06 6.21 -22.03
C LEU A 152 9.28 6.65 -20.80
N ARG A 153 9.88 7.46 -19.91
CA ARG A 153 9.23 7.79 -18.63
C ARG A 153 7.90 8.50 -18.78
N LEU A 154 7.82 9.56 -19.58
CA LEU A 154 6.59 10.35 -19.71
C LEU A 154 5.40 9.49 -20.18
N PRO A 155 5.47 8.79 -21.33
CA PRO A 155 4.34 8.00 -21.82
C PRO A 155 3.97 6.86 -20.86
N PHE A 156 4.94 6.20 -20.23
CA PHE A 156 4.64 5.16 -19.24
C PHE A 156 3.97 5.70 -17.98
N ILE A 157 4.40 6.84 -17.46
CA ILE A 157 3.77 7.42 -16.27
C ILE A 157 2.31 7.80 -16.58
N GLN A 158 2.04 8.42 -17.73
CA GLN A 158 0.67 8.73 -18.15
C GLN A 158 -0.20 7.46 -18.23
N LYS A 159 0.34 6.37 -18.80
CA LYS A 159 -0.34 5.06 -18.81
C LYS A 159 -0.61 4.54 -17.40
N VAL A 160 0.38 4.62 -16.50
CA VAL A 160 0.32 4.11 -15.13
C VAL A 160 -0.73 4.83 -14.28
N LEU A 161 -0.90 6.14 -14.46
CA LEU A 161 -1.89 6.93 -13.71
C LEU A 161 -3.34 6.49 -13.97
N GLN A 162 -3.59 5.73 -15.03
CA GLN A 162 -4.90 5.20 -15.41
C GLN A 162 -5.06 3.71 -15.10
N GLN A 163 -4.07 3.09 -14.42
CA GLN A 163 -4.11 1.66 -14.12
C GLN A 163 -4.89 1.39 -12.84
N PRO A 164 -5.64 0.27 -12.76
CA PRO A 164 -6.38 -0.13 -11.56
C PRO A 164 -5.55 -0.08 -10.28
N PHE A 165 -4.31 -0.59 -10.30
CA PHE A 165 -3.47 -0.62 -9.10
C PHE A 165 -3.14 0.78 -8.55
N PHE A 166 -3.24 1.83 -9.37
CA PHE A 166 -2.96 3.21 -8.98
C PHE A 166 -4.21 3.94 -8.45
N ILE A 167 -5.40 3.54 -8.91
CA ILE A 167 -6.66 4.19 -8.55
C ILE A 167 -7.15 3.58 -7.23
N THR A 168 -6.79 4.19 -6.10
CA THR A 168 -7.07 3.63 -4.76
C THR A 168 -8.30 4.20 -4.07
N ASP A 169 -9.12 5.00 -4.78
CA ASP A 169 -10.24 5.75 -4.20
C ASP A 169 -11.24 4.88 -3.43
N LEU A 170 -11.55 3.70 -3.98
CA LEU A 170 -12.49 2.77 -3.36
C LEU A 170 -11.92 2.17 -2.07
N VAL A 171 -10.67 1.71 -2.09
CA VAL A 171 -9.98 1.22 -0.88
C VAL A 171 -9.88 2.34 0.17
N SER A 172 -9.52 3.55 -0.22
CA SER A 172 -9.46 4.70 0.70
C SER A 172 -10.82 5.04 1.30
N LYS A 173 -11.92 4.85 0.55
CA LYS A 173 -13.27 5.01 1.07
C LYS A 173 -13.61 3.91 2.09
N LEU A 174 -13.30 2.65 1.82
CA LEU A 174 -13.52 1.54 2.76
C LEU A 174 -12.73 1.71 4.06
N VAL A 175 -11.51 2.23 3.97
CA VAL A 175 -10.69 2.61 5.14
C VAL A 175 -11.44 3.61 6.02
N LYS A 176 -11.94 4.72 5.43
CA LYS A 176 -12.73 5.73 6.16
C LYS A 176 -14.01 5.16 6.77
N GLU A 177 -14.70 4.28 6.04
CA GLU A 177 -15.91 3.62 6.56
C GLU A 177 -15.58 2.74 7.78
N CYS A 178 -14.47 2.02 7.77
CA CYS A 178 -14.02 1.26 8.94
C CYS A 178 -13.63 2.16 10.12
N GLU A 179 -13.01 3.31 9.87
CA GLU A 179 -12.67 4.29 10.91
C GLU A 179 -13.92 4.83 11.60
N ASN A 180 -14.94 5.20 10.81
CA ASN A 180 -16.24 5.63 11.33
C ASN A 180 -16.90 4.53 12.18
N ILE A 181 -16.87 3.27 11.72
CA ILE A 181 -17.39 2.15 12.50
C ILE A 181 -16.64 1.99 13.82
N ILE A 182 -15.30 2.12 13.82
CA ILE A 182 -14.52 2.05 15.06
C ILE A 182 -14.95 3.15 16.03
N ASP A 183 -15.12 4.37 15.55
CA ASP A 183 -15.49 5.52 16.37
C ASP A 183 -16.92 5.42 16.94
N GLU A 184 -17.87 4.98 16.12
CA GLU A 184 -19.28 4.81 16.54
C GLU A 184 -19.44 3.67 17.56
N VAL A 185 -18.73 2.58 17.34
CA VAL A 185 -18.94 1.33 18.09
C VAL A 185 -18.01 1.20 19.30
N PHE A 186 -16.85 1.89 19.29
CA PHE A 186 -15.82 1.77 20.33
C PHE A 186 -15.23 3.12 20.80
N PRO A 187 -16.07 4.08 21.24
CA PRO A 187 -15.64 5.45 21.54
C PRO A 187 -14.64 5.58 22.70
N GLU A 188 -14.71 4.71 23.71
CA GLU A 188 -13.95 4.83 24.97
C GLU A 188 -12.48 4.36 24.88
N GLN A 189 -12.04 3.79 23.75
CA GLN A 189 -10.78 3.02 23.68
C GLN A 189 -9.85 3.40 22.52
N ARG A 190 -9.93 4.65 22.03
CA ARG A 190 -8.98 5.20 21.04
C ARG A 190 -7.51 5.03 21.48
N GLU A 191 -7.22 5.13 22.79
CA GLU A 191 -5.86 5.03 23.34
C GLU A 191 -5.30 3.59 23.40
N ALA A 192 -6.16 2.56 23.45
CA ALA A 192 -5.75 1.16 23.60
C ALA A 192 -5.38 0.46 22.28
N ILE A 193 -5.59 1.12 21.14
CA ILE A 193 -5.21 0.59 19.82
C ILE A 193 -3.66 0.49 19.70
N THR A 194 -2.94 1.13 20.63
CA THR A 194 -1.47 1.09 20.76
C THR A 194 -0.88 -0.27 21.17
N VAL A 195 -1.67 -1.22 21.70
CA VAL A 195 -1.11 -2.41 22.39
C VAL A 195 -1.33 -3.76 21.68
N ALA A 196 -2.07 -3.84 20.57
CA ALA A 196 -2.25 -5.09 19.82
C ALA A 196 -1.07 -5.37 18.84
N GLY A 197 0.16 -5.21 19.30
CA GLY A 197 1.36 -5.40 18.50
C GLY A 197 1.66 -6.87 18.22
N LYS A 198 1.07 -7.46 17.19
CA LYS A 198 1.59 -8.62 16.45
C LYS A 198 1.03 -8.66 15.03
N GLY A 199 1.90 -8.91 14.04
CA GLY A 199 1.52 -9.07 12.63
C GLY A 199 1.19 -7.74 11.96
N ILE A 200 -0.04 -7.61 11.45
CA ILE A 200 -0.50 -6.57 10.50
C ILE A 200 -0.15 -5.16 10.96
N PHE A 201 -0.41 -4.79 12.22
CA PHE A 201 -0.09 -3.45 12.73
C PHE A 201 1.39 -3.08 12.57
N ARG A 202 2.29 -4.02 12.90
CA ARG A 202 3.74 -3.82 12.73
C ARG A 202 4.10 -3.62 11.26
N ASN A 203 3.51 -4.44 10.38
CA ASN A 203 3.72 -4.33 8.93
C ASN A 203 3.23 -2.96 8.42
N THR A 204 2.05 -2.49 8.87
CA THR A 204 1.47 -1.21 8.48
C THR A 204 2.32 -0.03 8.93
N VAL A 205 2.78 -0.02 10.18
CA VAL A 205 3.69 1.02 10.69
C VAL A 205 5.01 1.03 9.91
N ALA A 206 5.62 -0.13 9.68
CA ALA A 206 6.87 -0.25 8.92
C ALA A 206 6.72 0.25 7.46
N ALA A 207 5.58 -0.07 6.84
CA ALA A 207 5.19 0.41 5.51
C ALA A 207 5.11 1.95 5.46
N LEU A 208 4.39 2.57 6.40
CA LEU A 208 4.21 4.02 6.46
C LEU A 208 5.54 4.77 6.70
N LEU A 209 6.35 4.29 7.65
CA LEU A 209 7.69 4.85 7.92
C LEU A 209 8.59 4.75 6.68
N SER A 210 8.59 3.59 6.02
CA SER A 210 9.34 3.38 4.78
C SER A 210 8.94 4.39 3.70
N MET A 211 7.64 4.66 3.53
CA MET A 211 7.14 5.66 2.58
C MET A 211 7.56 7.08 2.93
N GLN A 212 7.51 7.46 4.21
CA GLN A 212 7.98 8.78 4.66
C GLN A 212 9.46 8.99 4.32
N GLU A 213 10.30 7.97 4.54
CA GLU A 213 11.73 8.04 4.22
C GLU A 213 12.02 8.06 2.70
N ILE A 214 11.25 7.29 1.91
CA ILE A 214 11.35 7.28 0.45
C ILE A 214 11.03 8.68 -0.11
N ARG A 215 10.04 9.36 0.48
CA ARG A 215 9.64 10.74 0.13
C ARG A 215 10.67 11.78 0.57
N ARG A 216 11.17 11.72 1.81
CA ARG A 216 12.23 12.63 2.33
C ARG A 216 13.51 12.63 1.49
N GLY A 217 13.86 11.49 0.88
CA GLY A 217 15.05 11.36 0.04
C GLY A 217 14.87 11.76 -1.43
N SER A 218 13.68 12.24 -1.85
CA SER A 218 13.37 12.52 -3.25
C SER A 218 13.39 14.03 -3.53
N SER A 219 14.49 14.51 -4.10
CA SER A 219 14.82 15.93 -4.34
C SER A 219 14.01 16.64 -5.44
N THR A 220 12.80 16.18 -5.78
CA THR A 220 12.02 16.79 -6.88
C THR A 220 10.62 17.11 -6.39
N TYR A 221 10.35 18.41 -6.20
CA TYR A 221 9.02 19.03 -6.17
C TYR A 221 8.63 19.36 -7.63
N GLY A 222 7.51 18.83 -8.12
CA GLY A 222 6.98 19.09 -9.47
C GLY A 222 5.89 18.08 -9.89
N HIS A 223 5.35 18.20 -11.10
CA HIS A 223 4.27 17.33 -11.63
C HIS A 223 4.63 15.83 -11.71
N PHE A 224 5.94 15.51 -11.61
CA PHE A 224 6.48 14.15 -11.59
C PHE A 224 6.91 13.67 -10.18
N SER A 225 6.55 14.41 -9.14
CA SER A 225 6.71 14.00 -7.76
C SER A 225 5.83 12.78 -7.47
N LEU A 226 6.12 12.08 -6.37
CA LEU A 226 5.17 11.09 -5.88
C LEU A 226 3.86 11.83 -5.58
N PRO A 227 2.70 11.30 -6.01
CA PRO A 227 1.42 11.91 -5.68
C PRO A 227 1.35 12.13 -4.17
N PRO A 228 0.64 13.16 -3.69
CA PRO A 228 0.31 13.28 -2.27
C PRO A 228 -0.16 11.90 -1.76
N MET A 229 0.23 11.54 -0.53
CA MET A 229 -0.49 10.44 0.10
C MET A 229 -1.90 11.00 0.28
N ASP A 230 -2.84 10.70 -0.60
CA ASP A 230 -4.27 10.83 -0.30
C ASP A 230 -4.66 9.69 0.66
N LEU A 231 -3.88 9.58 1.74
CA LEU A 231 -4.38 8.95 2.93
C LEU A 231 -5.51 9.87 3.39
N PRO A 232 -6.67 9.31 3.80
CA PRO A 232 -7.60 10.06 4.62
C PRO A 232 -6.81 10.85 5.66
N ASP A 233 -7.15 12.13 5.88
CA ASP A 233 -6.81 12.85 7.11
C ASP A 233 -7.47 12.10 8.27
N SER A 234 -6.93 10.94 8.58
CA SER A 234 -7.44 10.02 9.57
C SER A 234 -6.64 10.30 10.82
N ASP A 235 -7.33 10.87 11.80
CA ASP A 235 -6.80 11.07 13.15
C ASP A 235 -6.33 9.74 13.78
N LEU A 236 -6.78 8.59 13.27
CA LEU A 236 -6.21 7.28 13.60
C LEU A 236 -4.78 7.16 13.07
N ILE A 237 -4.52 7.46 11.80
CA ILE A 237 -3.15 7.47 11.24
C ILE A 237 -2.25 8.50 11.94
N HIS A 238 -2.79 9.66 12.33
CA HIS A 238 -2.06 10.68 13.10
C HIS A 238 -1.86 10.32 14.57
N SER A 239 -2.79 9.63 15.23
CA SER A 239 -2.59 9.11 16.60
C SER A 239 -1.62 7.91 16.65
N PHE A 240 -1.39 7.23 15.52
CA PHE A 240 -0.31 6.26 15.35
C PHE A 240 1.04 6.89 14.95
N GLN A 241 1.09 8.20 14.67
CA GLN A 241 2.35 8.93 14.62
C GLN A 241 2.84 9.09 16.07
N LEU A 242 3.66 8.12 16.48
CA LEU A 242 4.55 8.22 17.63
C LEU A 242 5.07 9.65 17.75
N ASN A 243 4.77 10.25 18.91
CA ASN A 243 5.39 11.44 19.47
C ASN A 243 6.69 11.80 18.76
N SER A 244 6.69 12.98 18.13
CA SER A 244 7.90 13.65 17.68
C SER A 244 9.03 13.44 18.70
N PRO A 245 10.27 13.14 18.26
CA PRO A 245 11.38 13.11 19.19
C PRO A 245 11.43 14.49 19.86
N ILE A 246 11.40 14.45 21.18
CA ILE A 246 11.61 15.58 22.09
C ILE A 246 12.71 16.46 21.48
N PRO A 247 12.52 17.79 21.38
CA PRO A 247 13.56 18.69 20.92
C PRO A 247 14.76 18.54 21.86
N ILE A 248 15.88 18.03 21.33
CA ILE A 248 17.16 18.16 22.01
C ILE A 248 17.56 19.61 21.82
N VAL A 249 17.47 20.38 22.91
CA VAL A 249 18.21 21.63 23.11
C VAL A 249 19.70 21.30 23.17
#